data_AF-A0A926Y131-F1
#
_entry.id   AF-A0A926Y131-F1
#
_cell.length_a   1.000
_cell.length_b   1.000
_cell.length_c   1.000
_cell.angle_alpha   90.00
_cell.angle_beta   90.00
_cell.angle_gamma   90.00
#
_symmetry.space_group_name_H-M   'P 1'
#
loop_
_entity.id
_entity.type
_entity.pdbx_description
1 polymer ?
#
loop_
_entity_poly.entity_id
_entity_poly.type
_entity_poly.pdbx_seq_one_letter_code
_entity_poly.pdbx_strand_id
1 'polypeptide(L)'
;MSFQRLQIRYQTARSLPAPYAYFYTLSLTSAGASGLQVELAITYPDREDIDDDELIAEGFTRDDDFSWSGQLPKVWLETVAALVTKTRLRPLNEDELGEDDDFWEITVDTQGKEQQKGAPANADQWQYLVQELIQAAYEVIGREHPFHLTYLDLNSRRSDTKLDLTASFVDRNVRIVSNLNGQERSKTMPWATLQKLMGQVYEHDYDPEEALLKRPKRDGQWLNLGGEEWYDISDFRKLINQLTDLL
;
A
#
# COMPACT_ATOMS: atom_id res chain seq x y z
N MET A 1 4.19 21.01 -12.18
CA MET A 1 5.48 21.67 -11.82
C MET A 1 6.33 20.60 -11.16
N SER A 2 7.63 20.51 -11.44
CA SER A 2 8.48 19.48 -10.82
C SER A 2 9.15 20.05 -9.56
N PHE A 3 8.88 19.45 -8.41
CA PHE A 3 9.67 19.68 -7.20
C PHE A 3 11.12 19.21 -7.43
N GLN A 4 12.08 19.80 -6.74
CA GLN A 4 13.46 19.33 -6.70
C GLN A 4 13.68 18.37 -5.53
N ARG A 5 13.22 18.79 -4.35
CA ARG A 5 13.29 18.03 -3.11
C ARG A 5 11.96 18.16 -2.36
N LEU A 6 11.55 17.07 -1.74
CA LEU A 6 10.38 16.97 -0.88
C LEU A 6 10.80 16.21 0.38
N GLN A 7 10.44 16.73 1.54
CA GLN A 7 10.67 16.06 2.81
C GLN A 7 9.35 15.96 3.58
N ILE A 8 9.09 14.79 4.14
CA ILE A 8 7.92 14.50 4.97
C ILE A 8 8.43 14.02 6.32
N ARG A 9 7.90 14.61 7.39
CA ARG A 9 8.00 14.12 8.76
C ARG A 9 6.58 13.79 9.22
N TYR A 10 6.40 12.58 9.68
CA TYR A 10 5.13 12.09 10.22
C TYR A 10 5.36 11.42 11.55
N GLN A 11 4.41 11.58 12.46
CA GLN A 11 4.34 10.84 13.70
C GLN A 11 2.86 10.59 14.02
N THR A 12 2.53 9.37 14.42
CA THR A 12 1.19 9.01 14.89
C THR A 12 0.80 9.85 16.10
N ALA A 13 -0.51 10.00 16.33
CA ALA A 13 -1.06 10.59 17.54
C ALA A 13 -0.39 10.08 18.82
N ARG A 14 -0.23 10.96 19.82
CA ARG A 14 0.42 10.63 21.10
C ARG A 14 -0.41 9.67 21.94
N SER A 15 -1.72 9.64 21.73
CA SER A 15 -2.63 8.71 22.40
C SER A 15 -2.50 7.27 21.88
N LEU A 16 -1.88 7.06 20.72
CA LEU A 16 -1.63 5.73 20.18
C LEU A 16 -0.46 5.08 20.95
N PRO A 17 -0.67 3.95 21.64
CA PRO A 17 0.39 3.30 22.41
C PRO A 17 1.32 2.48 21.52
N ALA A 18 2.50 2.14 22.06
CA ALA A 18 3.29 1.04 21.53
C ALA A 18 2.47 -0.28 21.59
N PRO A 19 2.65 -1.22 20.64
CA PRO A 19 3.61 -1.18 19.53
C PRO A 19 3.11 -0.43 18.29
N TYR A 20 1.90 0.13 18.29
CA TYR A 20 1.29 0.73 17.10
C TYR A 20 1.79 2.15 16.79
N ALA A 21 2.35 2.86 17.78
CA ALA A 21 2.98 4.16 17.56
C ALA A 21 4.19 4.05 16.63
N TYR A 22 4.33 5.00 15.70
CA TYR A 22 5.51 5.11 14.86
C TYR A 22 5.71 6.54 14.36
N PHE A 23 6.94 6.83 13.93
CA PHE A 23 7.24 8.01 13.16
C PHE A 23 8.13 7.66 11.98
N TYR A 24 8.08 8.49 10.94
CA TYR A 24 8.99 8.35 9.82
C TYR A 24 9.48 9.69 9.28
N THR A 25 10.65 9.62 8.66
CA THR A 25 11.17 10.65 7.77
C THR A 25 11.27 10.09 6.36
N LEU A 26 10.75 10.84 5.40
CA LEU A 26 10.83 10.50 3.98
C LEU A 26 11.40 11.69 3.22
N SER A 27 12.57 11.51 2.60
CA SER A 27 13.16 12.49 1.68
C SER A 27 13.09 11.96 0.25
N LEU A 28 12.56 12.79 -0.63
CA LEU A 28 12.33 12.50 -2.04
C LEU A 28 13.06 13.55 -2.87
N THR A 29 14.00 13.11 -3.71
CA THR A 29 14.75 14.01 -4.59
C THR A 29 14.58 13.58 -6.04
N SER A 30 14.30 14.54 -6.91
CA SER A 30 14.25 14.28 -8.35
C SER A 30 15.66 13.90 -8.85
N ALA A 31 15.82 12.66 -9.29
CA ALA A 31 17.06 12.19 -9.92
C ALA A 31 17.02 12.50 -11.43
N GLY A 32 16.65 13.73 -11.80
CA GLY A 32 16.43 14.13 -13.20
C GLY A 32 15.23 13.42 -13.85
N ALA A 33 15.35 13.05 -15.13
CA ALA A 33 14.29 12.35 -15.85
C ALA A 33 14.24 10.82 -15.60
N SER A 34 15.22 10.27 -14.87
CA SER A 34 15.42 8.82 -14.72
C SER A 34 14.63 8.17 -13.59
N GLY A 35 14.18 8.93 -12.58
CA GLY A 35 13.49 8.34 -11.44
C GLY A 35 13.44 9.25 -10.22
N LEU A 36 13.05 8.66 -9.11
CA LEU A 36 12.92 9.31 -7.82
C LEU A 36 13.94 8.71 -6.85
N GLN A 37 14.87 9.53 -6.36
CA GLN A 37 15.71 9.12 -5.24
C GLN A 37 14.87 9.21 -3.96
N VAL A 38 14.90 8.15 -3.17
CA VAL A 38 14.14 7.99 -1.93
C VAL A 38 15.10 7.72 -0.79
N GLU A 39 14.89 8.37 0.34
CA GLU A 39 15.48 8.05 1.64
C GLU A 39 14.34 7.96 2.65
N LEU A 40 14.16 6.79 3.24
CA LEU A 40 13.10 6.47 4.18
C LEU A 40 13.72 5.97 5.48
N ALA A 41 13.23 6.46 6.61
CA ALA A 41 13.50 5.89 7.92
C ALA A 41 12.20 5.86 8.73
N ILE A 42 11.86 4.71 9.28
CA ILE A 42 10.70 4.44 10.14
C ILE A 42 11.23 3.93 11.48
N THR A 43 10.70 4.47 12.56
CA THR A 43 11.04 4.05 13.92
C THR A 43 9.77 3.79 14.72
N TYR A 44 9.79 2.71 15.48
CA TYR A 44 8.73 2.32 16.39
C TYR A 44 9.19 2.48 17.84
N PRO A 45 8.80 3.57 18.52
CA PRO A 45 9.28 3.88 19.86
C PRO A 45 8.63 3.02 20.95
N ASP A 46 9.24 3.03 22.13
CA ASP A 46 8.70 2.54 23.40
C ASP A 46 8.28 1.05 23.38
N ARG A 47 8.95 0.24 22.54
CA ARG A 47 8.72 -1.20 22.47
C ARG A 47 9.61 -1.99 23.42
N GLU A 48 10.71 -1.42 23.90
CA GLU A 48 11.70 -2.03 24.79
C GLU A 48 11.09 -2.68 26.04
N ASP A 49 9.97 -2.13 26.53
CA ASP A 49 9.28 -2.59 27.73
C ASP A 49 8.17 -3.62 27.47
N ILE A 50 7.85 -3.92 26.20
CA ILE A 50 6.86 -4.93 25.80
C ILE A 50 7.55 -6.29 25.67
N ASP A 51 6.96 -7.37 26.18
CA ASP A 51 7.53 -8.72 26.04
C ASP A 51 7.54 -9.19 24.57
N ASP A 52 8.52 -10.01 24.18
CA ASP A 52 8.66 -10.48 22.78
C ASP A 52 7.45 -11.29 22.31
N ASP A 53 6.89 -12.14 23.18
CA ASP A 53 5.70 -12.93 22.87
C ASP A 53 4.46 -12.04 22.65
N GLU A 54 4.36 -10.94 23.40
CA GLU A 54 3.29 -9.94 23.22
C GLU A 54 3.48 -9.18 21.90
N LEU A 55 4.69 -8.71 21.59
CA LEU A 55 4.98 -8.08 20.30
C LEU A 55 4.62 -8.98 19.12
N ILE A 56 5.03 -10.26 19.17
CA ILE A 56 4.74 -11.23 18.09
C ILE A 56 3.24 -11.50 17.99
N ALA A 57 2.54 -11.62 19.10
CA ALA A 57 1.08 -11.79 19.11
C ALA A 57 0.36 -10.61 18.46
N GLU A 58 0.90 -9.40 18.61
CA GLU A 58 0.42 -8.18 17.96
C GLU A 58 0.94 -7.99 16.51
N GLY A 59 1.72 -8.95 15.99
CA GLY A 59 2.24 -8.93 14.63
C GLY A 59 3.50 -8.09 14.42
N PHE A 60 4.22 -7.76 15.49
CA PHE A 60 5.44 -6.96 15.49
C PHE A 60 6.67 -7.76 15.91
N THR A 61 7.84 -7.20 15.60
CA THR A 61 9.15 -7.71 16.02
C THR A 61 10.02 -6.59 16.58
N ARG A 62 11.15 -6.97 17.20
CA ARG A 62 12.17 -6.01 17.66
C ARG A 62 12.87 -5.28 16.52
N ASP A 63 12.89 -5.89 15.33
CA ASP A 63 13.64 -5.42 14.16
C ASP A 63 12.71 -4.77 13.12
N ASP A 64 11.56 -4.23 13.54
CA ASP A 64 10.62 -3.56 12.63
C ASP A 64 11.09 -2.18 12.18
N ASP A 65 11.97 -1.54 12.96
CA ASP A 65 12.65 -0.31 12.53
C ASP A 65 13.26 -0.50 11.14
N PHE A 66 12.96 0.44 10.26
CA PHE A 66 13.28 0.30 8.85
C PHE A 66 13.99 1.54 8.32
N SER A 67 15.07 1.33 7.59
CA SER A 67 15.77 2.40 6.87
C SER A 67 16.17 1.92 5.49
N TRP A 68 15.90 2.74 4.48
CA TRP A 68 16.21 2.43 3.10
C TRP A 68 16.55 3.69 2.30
N SER A 69 17.55 3.57 1.43
CA SER A 69 17.90 4.59 0.45
C SER A 69 18.10 3.94 -0.91
N GLY A 70 17.43 4.47 -1.93
CA GLY A 70 17.47 3.90 -3.26
C GLY A 70 16.70 4.71 -4.28
N GLN A 71 16.70 4.23 -5.53
CA GLN A 71 16.03 4.90 -6.63
C GLN A 71 14.82 4.09 -7.08
N LEU A 72 13.66 4.76 -7.15
CA LEU A 72 12.44 4.23 -7.74
C LEU A 72 12.27 4.69 -9.19
N PRO A 73 11.56 3.92 -10.04
CA PRO A 73 11.33 4.26 -11.44
C PRO A 73 10.63 5.61 -11.66
N LYS A 74 10.70 6.11 -12.89
CA LYS A 74 10.11 7.40 -13.31
C LYS A 74 8.63 7.57 -12.96
N VAL A 75 7.85 6.47 -12.94
CA VAL A 75 6.42 6.51 -12.57
C VAL A 75 6.18 7.10 -11.18
N TRP A 76 7.11 6.87 -10.24
CA TRP A 76 7.06 7.43 -8.90
C TRP A 76 7.33 8.93 -8.89
N LEU A 77 8.32 9.40 -9.66
CA LEU A 77 8.57 10.83 -9.83
C LEU A 77 7.33 11.55 -10.38
N GLU A 78 6.68 10.97 -11.40
CA GLU A 78 5.47 11.54 -12.00
C GLU A 78 4.30 11.56 -11.01
N THR A 79 4.12 10.48 -10.24
CA THR A 79 3.08 10.36 -9.23
C THR A 79 3.24 11.40 -8.11
N VAL A 80 4.44 11.52 -7.54
CA VAL A 80 4.73 12.48 -6.48
C VAL A 80 4.58 13.92 -7.01
N ALA A 81 5.08 14.21 -8.20
CA ALA A 81 4.96 15.55 -8.80
C ALA A 81 3.48 15.94 -9.05
N ALA A 82 2.64 14.97 -9.41
CA ALA A 82 1.21 15.19 -9.58
C ALA A 82 0.51 15.53 -8.26
N LEU A 83 0.87 14.86 -7.15
CA LEU A 83 0.32 15.17 -5.83
C LEU A 83 0.81 16.52 -5.30
N VAL A 84 2.12 16.79 -5.41
CA VAL A 84 2.71 18.08 -5.01
C VAL A 84 2.02 19.25 -5.72
N THR A 85 1.74 19.12 -7.03
CA THR A 85 1.08 20.19 -7.80
C THR A 85 -0.33 20.52 -7.28
N LYS A 86 -1.03 19.55 -6.66
CA LYS A 86 -2.39 19.73 -6.09
C LYS A 86 -2.36 20.11 -4.61
N THR A 87 -1.20 20.02 -3.97
CA THR A 87 -1.06 20.15 -2.52
C THR A 87 -1.22 21.61 -2.10
N ARG A 88 -1.97 21.79 -1.01
CA ARG A 88 -2.04 23.05 -0.28
C ARG A 88 -1.51 22.78 1.13
N LEU A 89 -0.49 23.53 1.52
CA LEU A 89 0.07 23.47 2.86
C LEU A 89 -0.56 24.57 3.72
N ARG A 90 -0.89 24.21 4.96
CA ARG A 90 -1.32 25.13 6.01
C ARG A 90 -0.17 25.32 7.00
N PRO A 91 -0.03 26.50 7.62
CA PRO A 91 0.87 26.67 8.74
C PRO A 91 0.63 25.58 9.78
N LEU A 92 1.71 24.96 10.24
CA LEU A 92 1.66 23.96 11.32
C LEU A 92 2.03 24.68 12.62
N ASN A 93 1.17 24.56 13.62
CA ASN A 93 1.47 24.96 14.99
C ASN A 93 1.45 23.71 15.86
N GLU A 94 2.62 23.23 16.27
CA GLU A 94 2.75 21.99 17.07
C GLU A 94 2.05 22.11 18.43
N ASP A 95 1.98 23.32 18.98
CA ASP A 95 1.32 23.58 20.28
C ASP A 95 -0.21 23.47 20.20
N GLU A 96 -0.79 23.48 18.99
CA GLU A 96 -2.24 23.32 18.76
C GLU A 96 -2.65 21.87 18.49
N LEU A 97 -1.70 20.94 18.34
CA LEU A 97 -2.01 19.53 18.14
C LEU A 97 -2.50 18.90 19.45
N GLY A 98 -3.68 18.27 19.39
CA GLY A 98 -4.20 17.44 20.46
C GLY A 98 -3.43 16.13 20.63
N GLU A 99 -3.74 15.39 21.69
CA GLU A 99 -3.13 14.07 21.92
C GLU A 99 -3.54 13.04 20.86
N ASP A 100 -4.72 13.22 20.26
CA ASP A 100 -5.28 12.35 19.21
C ASP A 100 -4.92 12.80 17.78
N ASP A 101 -4.16 13.90 17.63
CA ASP A 101 -3.80 14.42 16.32
C ASP A 101 -2.45 13.86 15.85
N ASP A 102 -2.42 13.33 14.62
CA ASP A 102 -1.19 12.99 13.94
C ASP A 102 -0.37 14.24 13.61
N PHE A 103 0.95 14.16 13.80
CA PHE A 103 1.87 15.19 13.34
C PHE A 103 2.18 15.00 11.85
N TRP A 104 1.99 16.05 11.05
CA TRP A 104 2.36 16.10 9.64
C TRP A 104 3.11 17.37 9.29
N GLU A 105 4.34 17.23 8.80
CA GLU A 105 5.11 18.34 8.26
C GLU A 105 5.68 17.98 6.89
N ILE A 106 5.29 18.75 5.89
CA ILE A 106 5.77 18.62 4.52
C ILE A 106 6.57 19.86 4.16
N THR A 107 7.79 19.65 3.65
CA THR A 107 8.64 20.69 3.08
C THR A 107 8.86 20.43 1.60
N VAL A 108 8.49 21.38 0.74
CA VAL A 108 8.62 21.29 -0.72
C VAL A 108 9.59 22.36 -1.21
N ASP A 109 10.65 21.92 -1.88
CA ASP A 109 11.56 22.76 -2.64
C ASP A 109 11.22 22.66 -4.13
N THR A 110 10.93 23.81 -4.74
CA THR A 110 10.69 23.93 -6.18
C THR A 110 11.66 24.93 -6.77
N GLN A 111 12.29 24.54 -7.88
CA GLN A 111 13.27 25.38 -8.55
C GLN A 111 12.74 26.80 -8.82
N GLY A 112 13.43 27.80 -8.29
CA GLY A 112 13.11 29.22 -8.51
C GLY A 112 11.89 29.72 -7.74
N LYS A 113 11.43 29.01 -6.71
CA LYS A 113 10.37 29.45 -5.79
C LYS A 113 10.86 29.41 -4.35
N GLU A 114 10.18 30.16 -3.49
CA GLU A 114 10.36 30.03 -2.05
C GLU A 114 9.95 28.63 -1.59
N GLN A 115 10.73 28.08 -0.66
CA GLN A 115 10.44 26.81 -0.01
C GLN A 115 9.07 26.90 0.69
N GLN A 116 8.22 25.92 0.45
CA GLN A 116 6.93 25.81 1.11
C GLN A 116 7.02 24.79 2.23
N LYS A 117 6.46 25.11 3.39
CA LYS A 117 6.51 24.25 4.58
C LYS A 117 5.18 24.32 5.35
N GLY A 118 4.70 23.17 5.83
CA GLY A 118 3.51 23.09 6.67
C GLY A 118 2.80 21.74 6.61
N ALA A 119 1.60 21.67 7.19
CA ALA A 119 0.77 20.47 7.18
C ALA A 119 -0.08 20.41 5.90
N PRO A 120 -0.29 19.22 5.29
CA PRO A 120 -1.17 19.09 4.14
C PRO A 120 -2.62 19.37 4.52
N ALA A 121 -3.35 20.08 3.65
CA ALA A 121 -4.80 20.24 3.82
C ALA A 121 -5.59 18.93 3.61
N ASN A 122 -4.98 17.93 2.96
CA ASN A 122 -5.54 16.59 2.75
C ASN A 122 -4.46 15.56 3.10
N ALA A 123 -4.44 15.11 4.34
CA ALA A 123 -3.46 14.15 4.84
C ALA A 123 -3.63 12.76 4.22
N ASP A 124 -4.88 12.32 3.99
CA ASP A 124 -5.20 10.99 3.45
C ASP A 124 -4.49 10.69 2.13
N GLN A 125 -4.42 11.67 1.21
CA GLN A 125 -3.69 11.47 -0.07
C GLN A 125 -2.18 11.28 0.13
N TRP A 126 -1.61 11.95 1.13
CA TRP A 126 -0.20 11.83 1.47
C TRP A 126 0.07 10.51 2.20
N GLN A 127 -0.80 10.12 3.13
CA GLN A 127 -0.74 8.82 3.79
C GLN A 127 -0.74 7.68 2.77
N TYR A 128 -1.68 7.72 1.81
CA TYR A 128 -1.77 6.71 0.75
C TYR A 128 -0.50 6.66 -0.11
N LEU A 129 0.02 7.82 -0.53
CA LEU A 129 1.25 7.89 -1.31
C LEU A 129 2.44 7.31 -0.55
N VAL A 130 2.58 7.65 0.74
CA VAL A 130 3.70 7.20 1.56
C VAL A 130 3.61 5.70 1.81
N GLN A 131 2.43 5.17 2.12
CA GLN A 131 2.22 3.73 2.26
C GLN A 131 2.65 2.97 1.00
N GLU A 132 2.23 3.43 -0.19
CA GLU A 132 2.64 2.78 -1.43
C GLU A 132 4.16 2.93 -1.70
N LEU A 133 4.80 4.03 -1.27
CA LEU A 133 6.27 4.21 -1.36
C LEU A 133 7.01 3.25 -0.42
N ILE A 134 6.50 3.05 0.80
CA ILE A 134 7.04 2.09 1.76
C ILE A 134 6.95 0.68 1.18
N GLN A 135 5.79 0.30 0.63
CA GLN A 135 5.58 -0.99 -0.04
C GLN A 135 6.54 -1.17 -1.23
N ALA A 136 6.74 -0.14 -2.05
CA ALA A 136 7.74 -0.18 -3.12
C ALA A 136 9.17 -0.37 -2.57
N ALA A 137 9.53 0.29 -1.47
CA ALA A 137 10.84 0.10 -0.83
C ALA A 137 11.03 -1.33 -0.32
N TYR A 138 10.02 -1.91 0.34
CA TYR A 138 10.02 -3.30 0.78
C TYR A 138 10.12 -4.31 -0.36
N GLU A 139 9.40 -4.06 -1.47
CA GLU A 139 9.46 -4.89 -2.67
C GLU A 139 10.85 -4.83 -3.34
N VAL A 140 11.49 -3.66 -3.41
CA VAL A 140 12.86 -3.51 -3.97
C VAL A 140 13.88 -4.37 -3.21
N ILE A 141 13.82 -4.37 -1.88
CA ILE A 141 14.77 -5.11 -1.04
C ILE A 141 14.39 -6.59 -0.87
N GLY A 142 13.24 -7.00 -1.40
CA GLY A 142 12.72 -8.37 -1.27
C GLY A 142 12.22 -8.71 0.13
N ARG A 143 11.92 -7.73 0.98
CA ARG A 143 11.26 -7.93 2.28
C ARG A 143 9.79 -8.32 2.08
N GLU A 144 9.16 -7.76 1.04
CA GLU A 144 7.80 -8.10 0.63
C GLU A 144 7.76 -8.52 -0.84
N HIS A 145 6.80 -9.37 -1.19
CA HIS A 145 6.51 -9.72 -2.57
C HIS A 145 5.48 -8.76 -3.18
N PRO A 146 5.44 -8.61 -4.52
CA PRO A 146 4.34 -7.93 -5.19
C PRO A 146 2.98 -8.48 -4.72
N PHE A 147 1.98 -7.61 -4.56
CA PHE A 147 0.65 -8.04 -4.15
C PHE A 147 0.09 -9.04 -5.18
N HIS A 148 -0.37 -10.18 -4.69
CA HIS A 148 -0.93 -11.25 -5.50
C HIS A 148 -2.36 -11.56 -5.06
N LEU A 149 -3.24 -11.76 -6.04
CA LEU A 149 -4.61 -12.18 -5.79
C LEU A 149 -5.02 -13.21 -6.85
N THR A 150 -5.55 -14.34 -6.39
CA THR A 150 -6.16 -15.34 -7.28
C THR A 150 -7.65 -15.43 -6.98
N TYR A 151 -8.46 -15.27 -8.02
CA TYR A 151 -9.89 -15.54 -7.99
C TYR A 151 -10.21 -16.80 -8.81
N LEU A 152 -11.06 -17.68 -8.25
CA LEU A 152 -11.61 -18.84 -8.93
C LEU A 152 -13.13 -18.80 -8.90
N ASP A 153 -13.75 -19.00 -10.05
CA ASP A 153 -15.17 -19.34 -10.16
C ASP A 153 -15.27 -20.80 -10.63
N LEU A 154 -15.55 -21.70 -9.68
CA LEU A 154 -15.64 -23.13 -9.92
C LEU A 154 -17.11 -23.51 -10.08
N ASN A 155 -17.45 -24.13 -11.19
CA ASN A 155 -18.84 -24.46 -11.47
C ASN A 155 -18.95 -25.74 -12.31
N SER A 156 -19.40 -26.83 -11.69
CA SER A 156 -19.60 -28.13 -12.35
C SER A 156 -20.49 -28.11 -13.61
N ARG A 157 -21.31 -27.07 -13.81
CA ARG A 157 -22.22 -26.92 -14.96
C ARG A 157 -21.73 -25.94 -16.02
N ARG A 158 -20.68 -25.18 -15.74
CA ARG A 158 -20.06 -24.21 -16.66
C ARG A 158 -18.57 -24.53 -16.74
N SER A 159 -17.82 -23.77 -17.52
CA SER A 159 -16.36 -23.91 -17.44
C SER A 159 -15.85 -23.11 -16.26
N ASP A 160 -14.88 -23.69 -15.56
CA ASP A 160 -14.15 -22.98 -14.52
C ASP A 160 -13.47 -21.74 -15.09
N THR A 161 -13.44 -20.69 -14.27
CA THR A 161 -12.75 -19.45 -14.59
C THR A 161 -11.71 -19.13 -13.53
N LYS A 162 -10.54 -18.68 -13.97
CA LYS A 162 -9.46 -18.22 -13.09
C LYS A 162 -9.05 -16.81 -13.47
N LEU A 163 -8.76 -16.00 -12.47
CA LEU A 163 -8.09 -14.73 -12.60
C LEU A 163 -6.92 -14.68 -11.63
N ASP A 164 -5.72 -14.43 -12.15
CA ASP A 164 -4.52 -14.12 -11.38
C ASP A 164 -4.18 -12.65 -11.58
N LEU A 165 -4.09 -11.90 -10.48
CA LEU A 165 -3.71 -10.50 -10.44
C LEU A 165 -2.36 -10.41 -9.73
N THR A 166 -1.43 -9.67 -10.32
CA THR A 166 -0.16 -9.32 -9.68
C THR A 166 0.07 -7.82 -9.83
N ALA A 167 0.26 -7.14 -8.70
CA ALA A 167 0.54 -5.71 -8.65
C ALA A 167 1.93 -5.47 -8.08
N SER A 168 2.79 -4.84 -8.89
CA SER A 168 4.12 -4.39 -8.45
C SER A 168 4.03 -2.94 -8.01
N PHE A 169 4.40 -2.67 -6.76
CA PHE A 169 4.52 -1.31 -6.22
C PHE A 169 5.74 -0.60 -6.81
N VAL A 170 6.83 -1.32 -7.06
CA VAL A 170 8.04 -0.76 -7.70
C VAL A 170 7.71 -0.15 -9.05
N ASP A 171 7.06 -0.91 -9.92
CA ASP A 171 6.70 -0.47 -11.26
C ASP A 171 5.36 0.27 -11.31
N ARG A 172 4.62 0.29 -10.20
CA ARG A 172 3.28 0.86 -10.07
C ARG A 172 2.35 0.38 -11.19
N ASN A 173 2.40 -0.92 -11.49
CA ASN A 173 1.68 -1.57 -12.56
C ASN A 173 0.90 -2.78 -12.06
N VAL A 174 -0.11 -3.18 -12.82
CA VAL A 174 -0.92 -4.34 -12.47
C VAL A 174 -1.11 -5.21 -13.69
N ARG A 175 -0.77 -6.48 -13.55
CA ARG A 175 -0.96 -7.51 -14.56
C ARG A 175 -2.08 -8.43 -14.15
N ILE A 176 -2.96 -8.74 -15.10
CA ILE A 176 -4.02 -9.73 -14.95
C ILE A 176 -3.78 -10.83 -15.97
N VAL A 177 -3.84 -12.07 -15.51
CA VAL A 177 -3.89 -13.27 -16.34
C VAL A 177 -5.22 -13.97 -16.06
N SER A 178 -6.11 -14.02 -17.04
CA SER A 178 -7.38 -14.74 -16.93
C SER A 178 -7.33 -16.03 -17.75
N ASN A 179 -7.95 -17.08 -17.23
CA ASN A 179 -8.21 -18.31 -17.96
C ASN A 179 -9.73 -18.50 -18.04
N LEU A 180 -10.26 -18.33 -19.25
CA LEU A 180 -11.68 -18.49 -19.57
C LEU A 180 -11.81 -19.65 -20.56
N ASN A 181 -12.52 -20.73 -20.17
CA ASN A 181 -12.73 -21.89 -21.03
C ASN A 181 -11.42 -22.50 -21.61
N GLY A 182 -10.32 -22.47 -20.86
CA GLY A 182 -9.02 -22.98 -21.30
C GLY A 182 -8.22 -22.03 -22.19
N GLN A 183 -8.72 -20.81 -22.46
CA GLN A 183 -7.96 -19.76 -23.14
C GLN A 183 -7.37 -18.80 -22.13
N GLU A 184 -6.04 -18.73 -22.10
CA GLU A 184 -5.31 -17.74 -21.32
C GLU A 184 -5.29 -16.39 -22.03
N ARG A 185 -5.57 -15.32 -21.29
CA ARG A 185 -5.46 -13.93 -21.74
C ARG A 185 -4.70 -13.13 -20.71
N SER A 186 -3.85 -12.22 -21.17
CA SER A 186 -3.11 -11.30 -20.30
C SER A 186 -3.46 -9.87 -20.66
N LYS A 187 -3.75 -9.04 -19.65
CA LYS A 187 -3.96 -7.59 -19.81
C LYS A 187 -3.35 -6.82 -18.64
N THR A 188 -3.19 -5.51 -18.81
CA THR A 188 -2.79 -4.60 -17.74
C THR A 188 -3.99 -3.78 -17.29
N MET A 189 -4.01 -3.38 -16.02
CA MET A 189 -5.07 -2.50 -15.49
C MET A 189 -4.48 -1.21 -14.91
N PRO A 190 -5.24 -0.09 -14.93
CA PRO A 190 -4.81 1.14 -14.27
C PRO A 190 -4.63 0.94 -12.75
N TRP A 191 -3.57 1.50 -12.18
CA TRP A 191 -3.28 1.40 -10.73
C TRP A 191 -4.43 1.86 -9.84
N ALA A 192 -5.17 2.90 -10.25
CA ALA A 192 -6.34 3.39 -9.51
C ALA A 192 -7.47 2.34 -9.38
N THR A 193 -7.53 1.35 -10.27
CA THR A 193 -8.49 0.24 -10.18
C THR A 193 -8.07 -0.75 -9.11
N LEU A 194 -6.76 -0.99 -8.92
CA LEU A 194 -6.24 -1.82 -7.84
C LEU A 194 -6.61 -1.27 -6.48
N GLN A 195 -6.43 0.04 -6.25
CA GLN A 195 -6.76 0.69 -4.98
C GLN A 195 -8.24 0.45 -4.58
N LYS A 196 -9.15 0.54 -5.55
CA LYS A 196 -10.58 0.25 -5.33
C LYS A 196 -10.84 -1.23 -5.05
N LEU A 197 -10.10 -2.13 -5.70
CA LEU A 197 -10.21 -3.57 -5.47
C LEU A 197 -9.72 -3.93 -4.08
N MET A 198 -8.52 -3.49 -3.70
CA MET A 198 -7.94 -3.73 -2.37
C MET A 198 -8.86 -3.20 -1.28
N GLY A 199 -9.42 -2.00 -1.43
CA GLY A 199 -10.38 -1.46 -0.48
C GLY A 199 -11.63 -2.34 -0.27
N GLN A 200 -12.11 -3.05 -1.29
CA GLN A 200 -13.22 -4.00 -1.13
C GLN A 200 -12.77 -5.33 -0.56
N VAL A 201 -11.61 -5.82 -0.98
CA VAL A 201 -11.04 -7.05 -0.44
C VAL A 201 -10.85 -6.92 1.07
N TYR A 202 -10.19 -5.86 1.53
CA TYR A 202 -9.92 -5.65 2.96
C TYR A 202 -11.09 -5.06 3.75
N GLU A 203 -12.20 -4.67 3.11
CA GLU A 203 -13.47 -4.39 3.81
C GLU A 203 -14.08 -5.68 4.37
N HIS A 204 -13.67 -6.84 3.82
CA HIS A 204 -14.06 -8.14 4.33
C HIS A 204 -13.04 -8.59 5.39
N ASP A 205 -13.50 -8.67 6.63
CA ASP A 205 -12.76 -9.29 7.73
C ASP A 205 -12.85 -10.81 7.57
N TYR A 206 -11.94 -11.35 6.77
CA TYR A 206 -11.91 -12.78 6.47
C TYR A 206 -11.55 -13.58 7.71
N ASP A 207 -12.38 -14.56 8.09
CA ASP A 207 -12.10 -15.45 9.21
C ASP A 207 -11.05 -16.50 8.80
N PRO A 208 -9.84 -16.49 9.39
CA PRO A 208 -8.81 -17.49 9.07
C PRO A 208 -9.24 -18.91 9.47
N GLU A 209 -10.15 -19.08 10.43
CA GLU A 209 -10.65 -20.40 10.84
C GLU A 209 -11.55 -21.04 9.77
N GLU A 210 -12.19 -20.22 8.94
CA GLU A 210 -13.03 -20.68 7.82
C GLU A 210 -12.23 -20.92 6.53
N ALA A 211 -10.96 -20.51 6.49
CA ALA A 211 -10.12 -20.60 5.31
C ALA A 211 -9.73 -22.05 4.95
N LEU A 212 -9.72 -22.35 3.65
CA LEU A 212 -9.14 -23.59 3.15
C LEU A 212 -7.64 -23.41 2.89
N LEU A 213 -6.80 -24.22 3.55
CA LEU A 213 -5.35 -24.24 3.34
C LEU A 213 -4.91 -24.96 2.05
N LYS A 214 -5.87 -25.41 1.24
CA LYS A 214 -5.63 -26.08 -0.03
C LYS A 214 -6.58 -25.52 -1.06
N ARG A 215 -6.09 -25.46 -2.30
CA ARG A 215 -6.88 -25.01 -3.44
C ARG A 215 -8.25 -25.72 -3.48
N PRO A 216 -9.36 -24.95 -3.50
CA PRO A 216 -10.72 -25.48 -3.55
C PRO A 216 -10.96 -26.38 -4.76
N LYS A 217 -11.83 -27.38 -4.58
CA LYS A 217 -12.27 -28.31 -5.63
C LYS A 217 -13.79 -28.43 -5.76
N ARG A 218 -14.52 -27.73 -4.89
CA ARG A 218 -15.98 -27.70 -4.88
C ARG A 218 -16.46 -26.45 -5.60
N ASP A 219 -17.68 -26.52 -6.14
CA ASP A 219 -18.34 -25.36 -6.75
C ASP A 219 -18.38 -24.18 -5.78
N GLY A 220 -18.18 -22.96 -6.29
CA GLY A 220 -18.17 -21.73 -5.50
C GLY A 220 -17.23 -20.66 -6.08
N GLN A 221 -17.30 -19.48 -5.49
CA GLN A 221 -16.39 -18.37 -5.78
C GLN A 221 -15.33 -18.27 -4.68
N TRP A 222 -14.07 -18.31 -5.07
CA TRP A 222 -12.95 -18.41 -4.12
C TRP A 222 -11.92 -17.33 -4.35
N LEU A 223 -11.34 -16.85 -3.25
CA LEU A 223 -10.31 -15.82 -3.25
C LEU A 223 -9.08 -16.30 -2.48
N ASN A 224 -7.90 -16.03 -3.02
CA ASN A 224 -6.62 -16.18 -2.34
C ASN A 224 -5.84 -14.86 -2.48
N LEU A 225 -5.25 -14.41 -1.37
CA LEU A 225 -4.56 -13.11 -1.28
C LEU A 225 -3.02 -13.24 -1.30
N GLY A 226 -2.51 -14.28 -1.97
CA GLY A 226 -1.07 -14.54 -2.10
C GLY A 226 -0.49 -15.47 -1.01
N GLY A 227 -1.28 -15.85 -0.02
CA GLY A 227 -0.92 -16.83 1.02
C GLY A 227 -1.37 -18.27 0.71
N GLU A 228 -1.41 -19.12 1.73
CA GLU A 228 -1.90 -20.51 1.61
C GLU A 228 -3.44 -20.62 1.70
N GLU A 229 -4.07 -19.59 2.24
CA GLU A 229 -5.49 -19.54 2.58
C GLU A 229 -6.37 -19.24 1.37
N TRP A 230 -7.53 -19.92 1.32
CA TRP A 230 -8.57 -19.71 0.33
C TRP A 230 -9.88 -19.42 1.03
N TYR A 231 -10.48 -18.30 0.67
CA TYR A 231 -11.71 -17.79 1.26
C TYR A 231 -12.88 -18.00 0.30
N ASP A 232 -14.01 -18.52 0.81
CA ASP A 232 -15.25 -18.61 0.06
C ASP A 232 -15.91 -17.22 0.04
N ILE A 233 -16.00 -16.63 -1.15
CA ILE A 233 -16.53 -15.28 -1.34
C ILE A 233 -17.91 -15.29 -2.01
N SER A 234 -18.59 -16.44 -2.06
CA SER A 234 -19.84 -16.63 -2.81
C SER A 234 -20.96 -15.67 -2.41
N ASP A 235 -20.94 -15.16 -1.17
CA ASP A 235 -21.93 -14.18 -0.67
C ASP A 235 -21.53 -12.71 -0.97
N PHE A 236 -20.30 -12.45 -1.40
CA PHE A 236 -19.77 -11.10 -1.66
C PHE A 236 -20.00 -10.64 -3.11
N ARG A 237 -21.28 -10.46 -3.47
CA ARG A 237 -21.70 -10.14 -4.85
C ARG A 237 -20.98 -8.92 -5.46
N LYS A 238 -20.72 -7.87 -4.66
CA LYS A 238 -20.04 -6.66 -5.13
C LYS A 238 -18.60 -6.96 -5.57
N LEU A 239 -17.86 -7.68 -4.74
CA LEU A 239 -16.49 -8.11 -5.03
C LEU A 239 -16.46 -9.08 -6.21
N ILE A 240 -17.37 -10.07 -6.25
CA ILE A 240 -17.50 -11.02 -7.37
C ILE A 240 -17.72 -10.28 -8.69
N ASN A 241 -18.65 -9.31 -8.73
CA ASN A 241 -18.91 -8.54 -9.95
C ASN A 241 -17.66 -7.79 -10.40
N GLN A 242 -16.95 -7.15 -9.47
CA GLN A 242 -15.73 -6.42 -9.80
C GLN A 242 -14.61 -7.34 -10.30
N LEU A 243 -14.42 -8.52 -9.71
CA LEU A 243 -13.45 -9.51 -10.18
C LEU A 243 -13.86 -10.10 -11.54
N THR A 244 -15.15 -10.27 -11.78
CA THR A 244 -15.67 -10.79 -13.05
C THR A 244 -15.51 -9.79 -14.19
N ASP A 245 -15.68 -8.50 -13.93
CA ASP A 245 -15.42 -7.42 -14.90
C ASP A 245 -13.94 -7.36 -15.35
N LEU A 246 -13.05 -7.96 -14.56
CA LEU A 246 -11.62 -8.05 -14.85
C LEU A 246 -11.24 -9.28 -15.68
N LEU A 247 -12.15 -10.20 -15.99
CA LEU A 247 -11.88 -11.35 -16.87
C LEU A 247 -11.72 -10.96 -18.34
#